data_AF-F9VU46-F1
#
_entry.id   AF-F9VU46-F1
#
_cell.length_a   1.000
_cell.length_b   1.000
_cell.length_c   1.000
_cell.angle_alpha   90.00
_cell.angle_beta   90.00
_cell.angle_gamma   90.00
#
_symmetry.space_group_name_H-M   'P 1'
#
loop_
_entity.id
_entity.type
_entity.pdbx_description
1 polymer ?
#
loop_
_entity_poly.entity_id
_entity_poly.type
_entity_poly.pdbx_seq_one_letter_code
_entity_poly.pdbx_strand_id
1 'polypeptide(L)'
;MSDSSPTGNSVVSGGVEASSWYLGVDRLVEIYDTAKTDVLHTLESTGGRGCRIEELVLKIDCDEELADRTFVTLNAVESLEEMGLVEVVLEEATFRVIASVAK
;
A
#
# COMPACT_ATOMS: atom_id res chain seq x y z
N MET A 1 -37.37 -55.66 -9.01
CA MET A 1 -37.06 -54.80 -7.85
C MET A 1 -35.83 -55.40 -7.19
N SER A 2 -34.63 -54.80 -7.20
CA SER A 2 -34.22 -53.46 -7.60
C SER A 2 -32.77 -53.51 -8.08
N ASP A 3 -32.53 -52.85 -9.21
CA ASP A 3 -31.22 -52.33 -9.60
C ASP A 3 -30.74 -51.35 -8.54
N SER A 4 -29.49 -51.47 -8.11
CA SER A 4 -28.80 -50.41 -7.36
C SER A 4 -27.36 -50.31 -7.86
N SER A 5 -27.17 -49.41 -8.82
CA SER A 5 -25.88 -48.88 -9.21
C SER A 5 -25.28 -48.04 -8.07
N PRO A 6 -23.98 -48.15 -7.76
CA PRO A 6 -23.32 -47.17 -6.91
C PRO A 6 -22.98 -45.93 -7.74
N THR A 7 -23.88 -44.95 -7.77
CA THR A 7 -23.52 -43.54 -8.00
C THR A 7 -23.28 -42.90 -6.64
N GLY A 8 -22.02 -42.68 -6.29
CA GLY A 8 -21.64 -42.16 -4.98
C GLY A 8 -20.34 -41.38 -5.04
N ASN A 9 -20.41 -40.21 -5.67
CA ASN A 9 -19.56 -39.03 -5.58
C ASN A 9 -18.05 -39.25 -5.44
N SER A 10 -17.34 -38.99 -6.56
CA SER A 10 -15.99 -38.44 -6.48
C SER A 10 -16.03 -37.21 -5.57
N VAL A 11 -15.45 -37.33 -4.38
CA VAL A 11 -14.98 -36.18 -3.62
C VAL A 11 -13.96 -35.47 -4.50
N VAL A 12 -14.42 -34.46 -5.23
CA VAL A 12 -13.55 -33.41 -5.74
C VAL A 12 -12.96 -32.78 -4.48
N SER A 13 -11.71 -33.12 -4.18
CA SER A 13 -10.83 -32.32 -3.34
C SER A 13 -10.63 -30.97 -4.05
N GLY A 14 -11.68 -30.17 -4.08
CA GLY A 14 -11.65 -28.79 -4.50
C GLY A 14 -11.00 -28.01 -3.37
N GLY A 15 -9.68 -28.14 -3.25
CA GLY A 15 -8.85 -27.07 -2.71
C GLY A 15 -9.00 -25.89 -3.65
N VAL A 16 -10.12 -25.17 -3.52
CA VAL A 16 -10.38 -23.94 -4.26
C VAL A 16 -9.39 -22.91 -3.74
N GLU A 17 -8.27 -22.79 -4.44
CA GLU A 17 -7.53 -21.56 -4.74
C GLU A 17 -7.56 -20.44 -3.69
N ALA A 18 -7.36 -20.75 -2.42
CA ALA A 18 -7.01 -19.75 -1.41
C ALA A 18 -5.62 -19.13 -1.66
N SER A 19 -4.97 -19.43 -2.78
CA SER A 19 -3.58 -19.04 -3.04
C SER A 19 -3.46 -17.72 -3.82
N SER A 20 -4.50 -17.27 -4.54
CA SER A 20 -4.34 -16.10 -5.42
C SER A 20 -4.59 -14.76 -4.71
N TRP A 21 -5.46 -14.70 -3.70
CA TRP A 21 -5.80 -13.43 -3.04
C TRP A 21 -4.79 -13.05 -1.96
N TYR A 22 -4.22 -14.02 -1.24
CA TYR A 22 -3.17 -13.77 -0.25
C TYR A 22 -1.86 -13.31 -0.92
N LEU A 23 -1.50 -13.88 -2.07
CA LEU A 23 -0.37 -13.40 -2.87
C LEU A 23 -0.53 -11.95 -3.34
N GLY A 24 -1.77 -11.50 -3.56
CA GLY A 24 -2.06 -10.09 -3.88
C GLY A 24 -1.96 -9.18 -2.67
N VAL A 25 -2.43 -9.63 -1.49
CA VAL A 25 -2.39 -8.85 -0.24
C VAL A 25 -0.97 -8.67 0.27
N ASP A 26 -0.15 -9.73 0.29
CA ASP A 26 1.23 -9.64 0.77
C ASP A 26 2.06 -8.67 -0.09
N ARG A 27 1.89 -8.73 -1.42
CA ARG A 27 2.54 -7.78 -2.34
C ARG A 27 2.05 -6.34 -2.15
N LEU A 28 0.76 -6.13 -1.89
CA LEU A 28 0.23 -4.80 -1.60
C LEU A 28 0.85 -4.24 -0.31
N VAL A 29 0.97 -5.06 0.74
CA VAL A 29 1.63 -4.65 1.99
C VAL A 29 3.08 -4.24 1.73
N GLU A 30 3.83 -5.04 0.96
CA GLU A 30 5.20 -4.69 0.57
C GLU A 30 5.27 -3.35 -0.17
N ILE A 31 4.37 -3.11 -1.13
CA ILE A 31 4.28 -1.83 -1.86
C ILE A 31 4.04 -0.66 -0.89
N TYR A 32 3.13 -0.80 0.08
CA TYR A 32 2.87 0.24 1.08
C TYR A 32 4.07 0.49 2.00
N ASP A 33 4.78 -0.55 2.41
CA ASP A 33 5.95 -0.43 3.27
C ASP A 33 7.14 0.22 2.54
N THR A 34 7.34 -0.12 1.26
CA THR A 34 8.30 0.56 0.40
C THR A 34 7.94 2.04 0.23
N ALA A 35 6.67 2.35 -0.07
CA ALA A 35 6.23 3.73 -0.23
C ALA A 35 6.44 4.59 1.02
N LYS A 36 6.18 4.07 2.23
CA LYS A 36 6.48 4.77 3.48
C LYS A 36 7.97 5.09 3.63
N THR A 37 8.82 4.13 3.28
CA THR A 37 10.28 4.29 3.32
C THR A 37 10.74 5.37 2.33
N ASP A 38 10.20 5.35 1.11
CA ASP A 38 10.50 6.34 0.06
C ASP A 38 10.06 7.76 0.44
N VAL A 39 8.90 7.89 1.09
CA VAL A 39 8.43 9.18 1.64
C VAL A 39 9.44 9.72 2.64
N LEU A 40 9.84 8.92 3.63
CA LEU A 40 10.79 9.34 4.67
C LEU A 40 12.15 9.71 4.06
N HIS A 41 12.69 8.89 3.17
CA HIS A 41 13.96 9.15 2.51
C HIS A 41 13.90 10.41 1.63
N THR A 42 12.78 10.63 0.94
CA THR A 42 12.54 11.86 0.19
C THR A 42 12.55 13.07 1.11
N LEU A 43 11.85 13.01 2.25
CA LEU A 43 11.82 14.11 3.21
C LEU A 43 13.20 14.38 3.84
N GLU A 44 13.96 13.36 4.19
CA GLU A 44 15.35 13.50 4.66
C GLU A 44 16.21 14.26 3.64
N SER A 45 16.08 13.93 2.35
CA SER A 45 16.82 14.61 1.28
C SER A 45 16.49 16.10 1.14
N THR A 46 15.32 16.54 1.62
CA THR A 46 14.93 17.97 1.60
C THR A 46 15.59 18.80 2.70
N GLY A 47 16.20 18.14 3.70
CA GLY A 47 16.78 18.78 4.87
C GLY A 47 15.72 19.40 5.80
N GLY A 48 14.56 18.77 5.94
CA GLY A 48 13.49 19.20 6.83
C GLY A 48 12.59 20.33 6.31
N ARG A 49 12.78 20.77 5.06
CA ARG A 49 11.89 21.77 4.41
C ARG A 49 10.54 21.19 4.00
N GLY A 50 10.44 19.86 3.97
CA GLY A 50 9.28 19.17 3.44
C GLY A 50 9.24 19.21 1.91
N CYS A 51 8.24 18.54 1.35
CA CYS A 51 8.01 18.45 -0.09
C CYS A 51 6.52 18.44 -0.39
N ARG A 52 6.14 18.76 -1.63
CA ARG A 52 4.73 18.71 -2.04
C ARG A 52 4.29 17.25 -2.22
N ILE A 53 3.03 16.95 -1.92
CA ILE A 53 2.47 15.61 -2.18
C ILE A 53 2.68 15.20 -3.65
N GLU A 54 2.50 16.13 -4.59
CA GLU A 54 2.69 15.88 -6.03
C GLU A 54 4.14 15.46 -6.36
N GLU A 55 5.13 16.01 -5.65
CA GLU A 55 6.54 15.63 -5.83
C GLU A 55 6.82 14.25 -5.24
N LEU A 56 6.15 13.88 -4.15
CA LEU A 56 6.21 12.52 -3.58
C LEU A 56 5.61 11.50 -4.53
N VAL A 57 4.43 11.80 -5.10
CA VAL A 57 3.78 10.94 -6.09
C VAL A 57 4.67 10.70 -7.30
N LEU A 58 5.57 11.63 -7.67
CA LEU A 58 6.50 11.41 -8.78
C LEU A 58 7.77 10.64 -8.38
N LYS A 59 8.09 10.57 -7.09
CA LYS A 59 9.32 9.96 -6.57
C LYS A 59 9.14 8.57 -6.00
N ILE A 60 7.93 8.25 -5.53
CA ILE A 60 7.62 6.93 -4.98
C ILE A 60 7.53 5.94 -6.14
N ASP A 61 8.42 4.95 -6.09
CA ASP A 61 8.38 3.86 -7.06
C ASP A 61 7.42 2.79 -6.54
N CYS A 62 6.38 2.52 -7.31
CA CYS A 62 5.43 1.47 -6.99
C CYS A 62 4.98 0.78 -8.27
N ASP A 63 4.67 -0.51 -8.15
CA ASP A 63 4.17 -1.32 -9.25
C ASP A 63 2.77 -0.83 -9.65
N GLU A 64 2.69 -0.09 -10.76
CA GLU A 64 1.44 0.47 -11.30
C GLU A 64 0.46 -0.64 -11.74
N GLU A 65 0.91 -1.88 -11.95
CA GLU A 65 0.01 -3.00 -12.24
C GLU A 65 -0.78 -3.45 -11.00
N LEU A 66 -0.26 -3.14 -9.80
CA LEU A 66 -0.82 -3.60 -8.53
C LEU A 66 -1.51 -2.48 -7.75
N ALA A 67 -1.08 -1.22 -7.90
CA ALA A 67 -1.66 -0.11 -7.14
C ALA A 67 -1.54 1.26 -7.83
N ASP A 68 -2.52 2.12 -7.57
CA ASP A 68 -2.48 3.53 -7.99
C ASP A 68 -1.43 4.29 -7.16
N ARG A 69 -0.44 4.89 -7.84
CA ARG A 69 0.67 5.59 -7.18
C ARG A 69 0.21 6.75 -6.31
N THR A 70 -0.84 7.48 -6.72
CA THR A 70 -1.39 8.58 -5.93
C THR A 70 -2.02 8.04 -4.66
N PHE A 71 -2.81 6.97 -4.77
CA PHE A 71 -3.44 6.34 -3.62
C PHE A 71 -2.43 5.75 -2.64
N VAL A 72 -1.40 5.07 -3.15
CA VAL A 72 -0.31 4.50 -2.34
C VAL A 72 0.44 5.59 -1.59
N THR A 73 0.78 6.68 -2.27
CA THR A 73 1.47 7.83 -1.68
C THR A 73 0.64 8.45 -0.56
N LEU A 74 -0.65 8.69 -0.80
CA LEU A 74 -1.53 9.30 0.19
C LEU A 74 -1.69 8.43 1.44
N ASN A 75 -1.94 7.12 1.27
CA ASN A 75 -2.03 6.19 2.40
C ASN A 75 -0.70 6.07 3.17
N ALA A 76 0.43 6.09 2.47
CA ALA A 76 1.74 6.07 3.11
C ALA A 76 1.94 7.34 3.97
N VAL A 77 1.59 8.51 3.43
CA VAL A 77 1.67 9.80 4.15
C VAL A 77 0.72 9.82 5.35
N GLU A 78 -0.54 9.42 5.18
CA GLU A 78 -1.54 9.35 6.25
C GLU A 78 -1.07 8.40 7.36
N SER A 79 -0.57 7.21 7.02
CA SER A 79 -0.03 6.27 8.00
C SER A 79 1.16 6.83 8.76
N LEU A 80 2.07 7.53 8.07
CA LEU A 80 3.22 8.19 8.73
C LEU A 80 2.78 9.36 9.62
N GLU A 81 1.71 10.06 9.25
CA GLU A 81 1.12 11.16 10.04
C GLU A 81 0.46 10.61 11.31
N GLU A 82 -0.29 9.51 11.21
CA GLU A 82 -0.85 8.79 12.36
C GLU A 82 0.25 8.28 13.32
N MET A 83 1.40 7.88 12.78
CA MET A 83 2.58 7.50 13.55
C MET A 83 3.33 8.70 14.16
N GLY A 84 2.94 9.93 13.82
CA GLY A 84 3.59 11.17 14.27
C GLY A 84 4.96 11.42 13.66
N LEU A 85 5.30 10.75 12.56
CA LEU A 85 6.59 10.85 11.86
C LEU A 85 6.60 11.97 10.82
N VAL A 86 5.43 12.38 10.33
CA VAL A 86 5.28 13.50 9.39
C VAL A 86 4.10 14.38 9.81
N GLU A 87 4.07 15.60 9.29
CA GLU A 87 2.96 16.55 9.40
C GLU A 87 2.55 17.00 7.98
N VAL A 88 1.25 17.02 7.70
CA VAL A 88 0.71 17.53 6.44
C VAL A 88 0.15 18.94 6.64
N VAL A 89 0.71 19.91 5.93
CA VAL A 89 0.34 21.33 6.01
C VAL A 89 -0.25 21.79 4.69
N LEU A 90 -1.34 22.55 4.74
CA LEU A 90 -1.91 23.21 3.56
C LEU A 90 -1.21 24.56 3.33
N GLU A 91 -0.50 24.71 2.22
CA GLU A 91 0.13 25.95 1.76
C GLU A 91 -0.40 26.34 0.38
N GLU A 92 -0.99 27.54 0.25
CA GLU A 92 -1.38 28.12 -1.05
C GLU A 92 -2.19 27.16 -1.96
N ALA A 93 -3.14 26.42 -1.37
CA ALA A 93 -3.94 25.39 -2.04
C ALA A 93 -3.17 24.12 -2.47
N THR A 94 -1.98 23.89 -1.94
CA THR A 94 -1.18 22.66 -2.11
C THR A 94 -0.89 22.01 -0.76
N PHE A 95 -0.80 20.68 -0.74
CA PHE A 95 -0.41 19.94 0.46
C PHE A 95 1.11 19.75 0.49
N ARG A 96 1.73 20.17 1.59
CA ARG A 96 3.15 19.94 1.89
C ARG A 96 3.27 18.94 3.03
N VAL A 97 4.11 17.93 2.81
CA VAL A 97 4.48 16.95 3.84
C VAL A 97 5.82 17.35 4.42
N ILE A 98 5.92 17.38 5.74
CA ILE A 98 7.13 17.78 6.47
C ILE A 98 7.50 16.65 7.43
N ALA A 99 8.79 16.31 7.51
CA ALA A 99 9.25 15.37 8.53
C ALA A 99 9.02 15.97 9.92
N SER A 100 8.32 15.24 10.77
CA SER A 100 8.08 15.63 12.15
C SER A 100 9.36 15.32 12.94
N VAL A 101 10.03 16.37 13.42
CA VAL A 101 11.02 16.22 14.48
C VAL A 101 10.20 16.15 15.75
N ALA A 102 9.96 14.93 16.26
CA ALA A 102 9.23 14.75 17.51
C ALA A 102 9.76 15.74 18.56
N LYS A 103 8.85 16.56 19.11
CA LYS A 103 9.13 17.51 20.19
C LYS A 103 9.57 16.80 21.46
#